data_AF-A0A9Q4D4Q5-F1
#
_entry.id   AF-A0A9Q4D4Q5-F1
#
_cell.length_a   1.000
_cell.length_b   1.000
_cell.length_c   1.000
_cell.angle_alpha   90.00
_cell.angle_beta   90.00
_cell.angle_gamma   90.00
#
_symmetry.space_group_name_H-M   'P 1'
#
loop_
_entity.id
_entity.type
_entity.pdbx_description
1 polymer ?
#
loop_
_entity_poly.entity_id
_entity_poly.type
_entity_poly.pdbx_seq_one_letter_code
_entity_poly.pdbx_strand_id
1 'polypeptide(L)'
;PPGVRLPRPPGSDPEDIRSFIAGNLTAGHFAAPIRAVDRTVLWARDGDGTPVAYCLLVHDSQPTSSEPASLRHGPTVELDTFSVHADRVA
;
A
#
# COMPACT_ATOMS: atom_id res chain seq x y z
N PRO A 1 6.34 8.50 5.18
CA PRO A 1 5.03 8.76 5.81
C PRO A 1 4.10 7.54 5.66
N PRO A 2 3.15 7.32 6.59
CA PRO A 2 2.16 6.26 6.44
C PRO A 2 1.31 6.47 5.18
N GLY A 3 1.00 5.38 4.46
CA GLY A 3 0.06 5.33 3.34
C GLY A 3 0.38 6.16 2.09
N VAL A 4 1.36 5.75 1.28
CA VAL A 4 1.49 6.24 -0.11
C VAL A 4 0.34 5.65 -0.93
N ARG A 5 -0.79 6.37 -1.01
CA ARG A 5 -1.97 5.95 -1.80
C ARG A 5 -1.91 6.57 -3.18
N LEU A 6 -2.00 5.75 -4.22
CA LEU A 6 -2.16 6.21 -5.60
C LEU A 6 -3.30 7.24 -5.70
N PRO A 7 -3.15 8.31 -6.50
CA PRO A 7 -4.22 9.29 -6.73
C PRO A 7 -5.42 8.55 -7.33
N ARG A 8 -6.52 8.53 -6.58
CA ARG A 8 -7.75 7.79 -6.90
C ARG A 8 -8.99 8.61 -7.29
N PRO A 9 -9.04 9.96 -7.29
CA PRO A 9 -10.19 10.60 -7.89
C PRO A 9 -10.04 10.56 -9.42
N PRO A 10 -11.01 9.98 -10.16
CA PRO A 10 -11.14 10.26 -11.59
C PRO A 10 -11.23 11.78 -11.80
N GLY A 11 -10.48 12.30 -12.78
CA GLY A 11 -10.39 13.75 -13.04
C GLY A 11 -9.19 14.46 -12.41
N SER A 12 -8.23 13.74 -11.82
CA SER A 12 -6.97 14.33 -11.35
C SER A 12 -6.14 14.87 -12.52
N ASP A 13 -5.50 16.02 -12.35
CA ASP A 13 -4.62 16.61 -13.35
C ASP A 13 -3.42 15.66 -13.63
N PRO A 14 -3.07 15.38 -14.89
CA PRO A 14 -1.89 14.60 -15.24
C PRO A 14 -0.60 15.08 -14.56
N GLU A 15 -0.42 16.38 -14.33
CA GLU A 15 0.76 16.92 -13.65
C GLU A 15 0.79 16.60 -12.16
N ASP A 16 -0.37 16.60 -11.50
CA ASP A 16 -0.49 16.18 -10.11
C ASP A 16 -0.15 14.69 -9.97
N ILE A 17 -0.60 13.87 -10.91
CA ILE A 17 -0.26 12.44 -10.96
C ILE A 17 1.26 12.27 -11.13
N ARG A 18 1.88 12.98 -12.07
CA ARG A 18 3.33 12.93 -12.29
C ARG A 18 4.10 13.35 -11.04
N SER A 19 3.71 14.46 -10.42
CA SER A 19 4.33 14.98 -9.20
C SER A 19 4.20 13.99 -8.05
N PHE A 20 3.03 13.36 -7.90
CA PHE A 20 2.82 12.33 -6.90
C PHE A 20 3.72 11.12 -7.13
N ILE A 21 3.78 10.60 -8.35
CA ILE A 21 4.64 9.46 -8.72
C ILE A 21 6.10 9.78 -8.40
N ALA A 22 6.59 10.95 -8.85
CA ALA A 22 7.97 11.36 -8.64
C ALA A 22 8.33 11.51 -7.16
N GLY A 23 7.44 12.09 -6.36
CA GLY A 23 7.67 12.32 -4.94
C GLY A 23 7.49 11.07 -4.07
N ASN A 24 6.61 10.15 -4.46
CA ASN A 24 6.14 9.09 -3.57
C ASN A 24 6.46 7.67 -4.03
N LEU A 25 6.54 7.39 -5.33
CA LEU A 25 6.85 6.04 -5.84
C LEU A 25 8.35 5.87 -6.07
N THR A 26 9.14 6.16 -5.04
CA THR A 26 10.61 6.10 -5.08
C THR A 26 11.12 4.76 -4.53
N ALA A 27 12.31 4.34 -4.99
CA ALA A 27 12.96 3.13 -4.46
C ALA A 27 13.13 3.17 -2.93
N GLY A 28 13.40 4.35 -2.35
CA GLY A 28 13.50 4.53 -0.91
C GLY A 28 12.18 4.23 -0.18
N HIS A 29 11.06 4.72 -0.71
CA HIS A 29 9.74 4.45 -0.14
C HIS A 29 9.31 2.97 -0.27
N PHE A 30 9.77 2.25 -1.29
CA PHE A 30 9.54 0.80 -1.41
C PHE A 30 10.49 -0.02 -0.53
N ALA A 31 11.74 0.40 -0.36
CA ALA A 31 12.73 -0.31 0.47
C ALA A 31 12.41 -0.20 1.96
N ALA A 32 11.85 0.93 2.41
CA ALA A 32 11.51 1.17 3.80
C ALA A 32 10.59 0.07 4.39
N PRO A 33 9.41 -0.26 3.81
CA PRO A 33 8.55 -1.29 4.37
C PRO A 33 9.13 -2.70 4.28
N ILE A 34 9.97 -3.00 3.28
CA ILE A 34 10.63 -4.31 3.15
C ILE A 34 11.60 -4.57 4.32
N ARG A 35 12.21 -3.52 4.87
CA ARG A 35 13.18 -3.62 5.97
C ARG A 35 12.53 -3.49 7.35
N ALA A 36 11.25 -3.13 7.41
CA ALA A 36 10.56 -2.88 8.66
C ALA A 36 10.09 -4.21 9.28
N VAL A 37 10.34 -4.37 10.58
CA VAL A 37 10.04 -5.62 11.31
C VAL A 37 8.54 -5.80 11.58
N ASP A 38 7.80 -4.71 11.60
CA ASP A 38 6.35 -4.63 11.83
C ASP A 38 5.55 -4.71 10.51
N ARG A 39 6.20 -5.02 9.39
CA ARG A 39 5.56 -5.01 8.07
C ARG A 39 5.75 -6.31 7.34
N THR A 40 4.74 -6.65 6.55
CA THR A 40 4.84 -7.76 5.60
C THR A 40 4.43 -7.28 4.22
N VAL A 41 5.33 -7.52 3.26
CA VAL A 41 5.14 -7.19 1.86
C VAL A 41 4.83 -8.48 1.11
N LEU A 42 3.63 -8.56 0.53
CA LEU A 42 3.17 -9.70 -0.25
C LEU A 42 3.12 -9.33 -1.74
N TRP A 43 3.58 -10.25 -2.58
CA TRP A 43 3.54 -10.13 -4.04
C TRP A 43 2.82 -11.32 -4.62
N ALA A 44 1.81 -11.05 -5.45
CA ALA A 44 1.25 -12.08 -6.32
C ALA A 44 1.99 -12.07 -7.65
N ARG A 45 2.26 -13.27 -8.16
CA ARG A 45 2.82 -13.50 -9.48
C ARG A 45 1.90 -14.45 -10.24
N ASP A 46 1.89 -14.34 -11.55
CA ASP A 46 1.26 -15.34 -12.41
C ASP A 46 2.19 -16.55 -12.65
N GLY A 47 1.77 -17.45 -13.53
CA GLY A 47 2.49 -18.68 -13.83
C GLY A 47 3.85 -18.47 -14.50
N ASP A 48 4.09 -17.32 -15.16
CA ASP A 48 5.38 -16.98 -15.75
C ASP A 48 6.30 -16.18 -14.81
N GLY A 49 5.79 -15.80 -13.64
CA GLY A 49 6.52 -15.07 -12.62
C GLY A 49 6.34 -13.56 -12.69
N THR A 50 5.55 -13.04 -13.64
CA THR A 50 5.23 -11.62 -13.75
C THR A 50 4.45 -11.15 -12.52
N PRO A 51 4.85 -10.06 -11.85
CA PRO A 51 4.13 -9.52 -10.70
C PRO A 51 2.80 -8.91 -11.14
N VAL A 52 1.71 -9.34 -10.50
CA VAL A 52 0.34 -8.95 -10.86
C VAL A 52 -0.43 -8.26 -9.73
N ALA A 53 0.04 -8.38 -8.50
CA ALA A 53 -0.51 -7.65 -7.37
C ALA A 53 0.53 -7.47 -6.25
N TYR A 54 0.30 -6.46 -5.43
CA TYR A 54 1.09 -6.16 -4.25
C TYR A 54 0.17 -5.80 -3.08
N CYS A 55 0.58 -6.21 -1.89
CA CYS A 55 -0.09 -5.89 -0.64
C CYS A 55 0.93 -5.53 0.44
N LEU A 56 0.63 -4.49 1.22
CA LEU A 56 1.37 -4.11 2.42
C LEU A 56 0.50 -4.36 3.65
N LEU A 57 1.01 -5.21 4.55
CA LEU A 57 0.43 -5.46 5.86
C LEU A 57 1.27 -4.78 6.95
N VAL A 58 0.61 -4.20 7.95
CA VAL A 58 1.24 -3.59 9.12
C VAL A 58 0.72 -4.26 10.40
N HIS A 59 1.61 -4.92 11.12
CA HIS A 59 1.31 -5.65 12.36
C HIS A 59 1.25 -4.70 13.55
N ASP A 60 0.37 -5.02 14.50
CA ASP A 60 0.17 -4.26 15.75
C ASP A 60 -0.04 -2.75 15.53
N SER A 61 -0.56 -2.40 14.34
CA SER A 61 -0.89 -1.04 13.97
C SER A 61 -2.16 -0.61 14.70
N GLN A 62 -2.04 0.51 15.41
CA GLN A 62 -3.21 1.30 15.78
C GLN A 62 -3.62 2.07 14.52
N PRO A 63 -4.88 1.98 14.05
CA PRO A 63 -5.27 2.62 12.80
C PRO A 63 -5.02 4.12 12.87
N THR A 64 -4.39 4.66 11.83
CA THR A 64 -4.09 6.09 11.74
C THR A 64 -5.33 6.96 11.50
N SER A 65 -6.47 6.35 11.18
CA SER A 65 -7.74 7.05 10.93
C SER A 65 -8.92 6.27 11.51
N SER A 66 -9.72 6.93 12.35
CA SER A 66 -10.96 6.49 13.03
C SER A 66 -10.74 5.99 14.45
N GLU A 67 -11.30 6.77 15.38
CA GLU A 67 -11.39 6.61 16.84
C GLU A 67 -10.78 5.33 17.46
N PRO A 68 -9.77 5.46 18.34
CA PRO A 68 -9.09 4.32 18.99
C PRO A 68 -9.99 3.44 19.86
N ALA A 69 -11.28 3.76 20.00
CA ALA A 69 -12.23 3.06 20.86
C ALA A 69 -12.84 1.78 20.28
N SER A 70 -12.73 1.57 18.96
CA SER A 70 -13.43 0.47 18.24
C SER A 70 -12.62 -0.82 18.18
N LEU A 71 -11.29 -0.74 18.16
CA LEU A 71 -10.39 -1.90 18.12
C LEU A 71 -10.01 -2.28 19.54
N ARG A 72 -10.80 -3.19 20.13
CA ARG A 72 -10.67 -3.61 21.53
C ARG A 72 -9.82 -4.86 21.73
N HIS A 73 -9.34 -5.47 20.65
CA HIS A 73 -8.66 -6.77 20.68
C HIS A 73 -7.42 -6.74 19.79
N GLY A 74 -6.30 -7.21 20.34
CA GLY A 74 -5.05 -7.45 19.63
C GLY A 74 -4.64 -8.93 19.73
N PRO A 75 -3.68 -9.38 18.89
CA PRO A 75 -2.94 -8.59 17.89
C PRO A 75 -3.78 -8.21 16.66
N THR A 76 -3.44 -7.10 16.00
CA THR A 76 -4.10 -6.60 14.79
C THR A 76 -3.15 -6.61 13.60
N VAL A 77 -3.69 -6.73 12.40
CA VAL A 77 -2.95 -6.54 11.14
C VAL A 77 -3.76 -5.61 10.25
N GLU A 78 -3.19 -4.46 9.89
CA GLU A 78 -3.78 -3.52 8.96
C GLU A 78 -3.37 -3.87 7.52
N LEU A 79 -4.36 -3.86 6.62
CA LEU A 79 -4.14 -3.83 5.18
C LEU A 79 -3.98 -2.36 4.73
N ASP A 80 -2.73 -1.86 4.70
CA ASP A 80 -2.43 -0.46 4.40
C ASP A 80 -2.63 -0.16 2.90
N THR A 81 -2.07 -1.02 2.05
CA THR A 81 -2.11 -0.87 0.59
C THR A 81 -2.41 -2.20 -0.07
N PHE A 82 -3.36 -2.21 -1.00
CA PHE A 82 -3.66 -3.33 -1.88
C PHE A 82 -3.79 -2.82 -3.31
N SER A 83 -3.04 -3.38 -4.24
CA SER A 83 -3.06 -2.98 -5.64
C SER A 83 -2.94 -4.21 -6.53
N VAL A 84 -3.78 -4.25 -7.56
CA VAL A 84 -3.82 -5.29 -8.57
C VAL A 84 -3.59 -4.63 -9.92
N HIS A 85 -2.85 -5.29 -10.80
CA HIS A 85 -2.65 -4.83 -12.17
C HIS A 85 -4.00 -4.67 -12.87
N ALA A 86 -4.19 -3.57 -13.61
CA ALA A 86 -5.48 -3.23 -14.22
C ALA A 86 -6.04 -4.37 -15.10
N ASP A 87 -5.17 -5.00 -15.89
CA ASP A 87 -5.54 -6.12 -16.78
C ASP A 87 -5.95 -7.41 -16.04
N ARG A 88 -5.89 -7.43 -14.71
CA ARG A 88 -6.22 -8.59 -13.87
C ARG A 88 -7.44 -8.33 -12.97
N VAL A 89 -8.10 -7.19 -13.14
CA VAL A 89 -9.39 -6.88 -12.51
C VAL A 89 -10.48 -7.27 -13.50
N ALA A 90 -11.27 -8.29 -13.15
CA ALA A 90 -12.41 -8.77 -13.94
C ALA A 90 -13.62 -7.84 -13.83
#